data_AF-A0A7Y5CPG1-F1
#
_entry.id   AF-A0A7Y5CPG1-F1
#
_cell.length_a   1.000
_cell.length_b   1.000
_cell.length_c   1.000
_cell.angle_alpha   90.00
_cell.angle_beta   90.00
_cell.angle_gamma   90.00
#
_symmetry.space_group_name_H-M   'P 1'
#
loop_
_entity.id
_entity.type
_entity.pdbx_description
1 polymer ?
#
loop_
_entity_poly.entity_id
_entity_poly.type
_entity_poly.pdbx_seq_one_letter_code
_entity_poly.pdbx_strand_id
1 'polypeptide(L)'
;MKCSSCGHRVTRRAKFCDACGALIIPRAKTAAPAPADSRTWFFGALLLAAGLAAGALLMYLANRPSSAGHTHNGFDSSLRGEALAAQYPQVYEVAAQFICPCGSCTDGLEVCDCDMKNGSFQVRNEIYQLLQVHEVPHVVALIAERHGHRKAGATSPAPPWEKPGAPSPQ
;
A
#
# COMPACT_ATOMS: atom_id res chain seq x y z
N MET A 1 -71.47 38.84 8.03
CA MET A 1 -70.61 39.43 6.99
C MET A 1 -71.46 40.38 6.17
N LYS A 2 -70.89 41.40 5.51
CA LYS A 2 -71.70 42.34 4.72
C LYS A 2 -71.72 41.88 3.27
N CYS A 3 -72.87 42.01 2.60
CA CYS A 3 -72.96 41.82 1.16
C CYS A 3 -72.06 42.86 0.47
N SER A 4 -71.22 42.42 -0.48
CA SER A 4 -70.34 43.34 -1.24
C SER A 4 -71.12 44.24 -2.20
N SER A 5 -72.33 43.85 -2.59
CA SER A 5 -73.17 44.60 -3.54
C SER A 5 -74.02 45.68 -2.86
N CYS A 6 -74.64 45.40 -1.70
CA CYS A 6 -75.56 46.34 -1.05
C CYS A 6 -75.20 46.71 0.41
N GLY A 7 -74.17 46.10 0.99
CA GLY A 7 -73.75 46.37 2.36
C GLY A 7 -74.61 45.75 3.48
N HIS A 8 -75.72 45.08 3.14
CA HIS A 8 -76.61 44.43 4.12
C HIS A 8 -75.89 43.32 4.91
N ARG A 9 -76.24 43.12 6.18
CA ARG A 9 -75.64 42.07 7.02
C ARG A 9 -76.27 40.72 6.70
N VAL A 10 -75.48 39.85 6.08
CA VAL A 10 -75.87 38.48 5.75
C VAL A 10 -75.19 37.45 6.66
N THR A 11 -75.89 36.33 6.91
CA THR A 11 -75.39 35.20 7.69
C THR A 11 -74.26 34.50 6.94
N ARG A 12 -73.29 33.91 7.67
CA ARG A 12 -72.06 33.33 7.05
C ARG A 12 -72.31 32.11 6.16
N ARG A 13 -73.53 31.55 6.14
CA ARG A 13 -73.92 30.37 5.36
C ARG A 13 -74.94 30.67 4.26
N ALA A 14 -75.39 31.92 4.12
CA ALA A 14 -76.32 32.29 3.06
C ALA A 14 -75.60 32.25 1.70
N LYS A 15 -76.20 31.57 0.71
CA LYS A 15 -75.70 31.52 -0.67
C LYS A 15 -76.04 32.80 -1.45
N PHE A 16 -77.07 33.54 -1.03
CA PHE A 16 -77.56 34.76 -1.65
C PHE A 16 -77.88 35.81 -0.58
N CYS A 17 -77.82 37.10 -0.95
CA CYS A 17 -78.30 38.18 -0.11
C CYS A 17 -79.83 38.27 -0.20
N ASP A 18 -80.47 38.25 0.95
CA ASP A 18 -81.91 38.48 1.15
C ASP A 18 -82.38 39.87 0.70
N ALA A 19 -81.54 40.90 0.83
CA ALA A 19 -81.90 42.27 0.50
C ALA A 19 -81.78 42.62 -1.00
N CYS A 20 -80.80 42.06 -1.72
CA CYS A 20 -80.55 42.44 -3.12
C CYS A 20 -80.41 41.25 -4.10
N GLY A 21 -80.54 40.01 -3.62
CA GLY A 21 -80.40 38.81 -4.45
C GLY A 21 -78.97 38.46 -4.87
N ALA A 22 -77.97 39.30 -4.56
CA ALA A 22 -76.60 39.05 -4.99
C ALA A 22 -76.01 37.76 -4.40
N LEU A 23 -75.24 37.02 -5.21
CA LEU A 23 -74.63 35.75 -4.84
C LEU A 23 -73.46 35.98 -3.87
N ILE A 24 -73.46 35.25 -2.76
CA ILE A 24 -72.47 35.37 -1.70
C ILE A 24 -71.52 34.18 -1.80
N ILE A 25 -70.32 34.42 -2.33
CA ILE A 25 -69.29 33.39 -2.50
C ILE A 25 -68.49 33.30 -1.18
N PRO A 26 -68.65 32.23 -0.36
CA PRO A 26 -67.80 32.05 0.80
C PRO A 26 -66.37 31.78 0.35
N ARG A 27 -65.40 32.58 0.82
CA ARG A 27 -63.99 32.27 0.66
C ARG A 27 -63.69 30.95 1.37
N ALA A 28 -63.49 29.89 0.60
CA ALA A 28 -62.96 28.63 1.12
C ALA A 28 -61.59 28.93 1.75
N LYS A 29 -61.43 28.55 3.02
CA LYS A 29 -60.09 28.54 3.64
C LYS A 29 -59.33 27.41 2.97
N THR A 30 -58.38 27.74 2.10
CA THR A 30 -57.38 26.78 1.62
C THR A 30 -56.65 26.27 2.86
N ALA A 31 -56.85 25.00 3.18
CA ALA A 31 -56.08 24.34 4.23
C ALA A 31 -54.61 24.33 3.80
N ALA A 32 -53.73 24.83 4.66
CA ALA A 32 -52.30 24.81 4.44
C ALA A 32 -51.81 23.35 4.31
N PRO A 33 -50.87 23.05 3.41
CA PRO A 33 -50.26 21.73 3.34
C PRO A 33 -49.49 21.44 4.64
N ALA A 34 -49.65 20.24 5.19
CA ALA A 34 -48.96 19.79 6.39
C ALA A 34 -47.43 19.77 6.20
N PRO A 35 -46.63 20.05 7.24
CA PRO A 35 -45.17 20.02 7.14
C PRO A 35 -44.69 18.58 6.93
N ALA A 36 -43.76 18.42 5.98
CA ALA A 36 -43.10 17.16 5.70
C ALA A 36 -42.32 16.66 6.92
N ASP A 37 -42.56 15.40 7.27
CA ASP A 37 -41.98 14.68 8.40
C ASP A 37 -40.45 14.61 8.27
N SER A 38 -39.72 15.34 9.12
CA SER A 38 -38.27 15.49 9.10
C SER A 38 -37.52 14.17 9.33
N ARG A 39 -38.22 13.14 9.80
CA ARG A 39 -37.63 11.85 10.16
C ARG A 39 -37.16 11.05 8.95
N THR A 40 -37.82 11.16 7.79
CA THR A 40 -37.42 10.45 6.56
C THR A 40 -36.15 11.02 5.93
N TRP A 41 -35.88 12.32 6.12
CA TRP A 41 -34.69 12.96 5.58
C TRP A 41 -33.42 12.55 6.33
N PHE A 42 -33.48 12.40 7.66
CA PHE A 42 -32.35 11.91 8.46
C PHE A 42 -31.94 10.49 8.08
N PHE A 43 -32.90 9.57 7.88
CA PHE A 43 -32.58 8.21 7.43
C PHE A 43 -32.00 8.18 6.02
N GLY A 44 -32.51 9.02 5.10
CA GLY A 44 -31.95 9.17 3.76
C GLY A 44 -30.51 9.67 3.78
N ALA A 45 -30.22 10.71 4.57
CA ALA A 45 -28.87 11.27 4.72
C ALA A 45 -27.90 10.26 5.37
N LEU A 46 -28.35 9.49 6.37
CA LEU A 46 -27.54 8.48 7.05
C LEU A 46 -27.13 7.34 6.11
N LEU A 47 -28.07 6.84 5.29
CA LEU A 47 -27.80 5.78 4.31
C LEU A 47 -26.81 6.23 3.24
N LEU A 48 -26.93 7.48 2.78
CA LEU A 48 -26.05 8.05 1.76
C LEU A 48 -24.62 8.26 2.30
N ALA A 49 -24.48 8.72 3.54
CA ALA A 49 -23.20 8.83 4.23
C ALA A 49 -22.55 7.46 4.48
N ALA A 50 -23.32 6.47 4.91
CA ALA A 50 -22.83 5.10 5.11
C ALA A 50 -22.36 4.46 3.79
N GLY A 51 -23.10 4.68 2.69
CA GLY A 51 -22.71 4.22 1.35
C GLY A 51 -21.40 4.84 0.86
N LEU A 52 -21.21 6.15 1.04
CA LEU A 52 -19.96 6.83 0.69
C LEU A 52 -18.78 6.34 1.54
N ALA A 53 -18.97 6.16 2.84
CA ALA A 53 -17.94 5.65 3.74
C ALA A 53 -17.53 4.21 3.39
N ALA A 54 -18.50 3.33 3.12
CA ALA A 54 -18.25 1.96 2.70
C ALA A 54 -17.53 1.90 1.34
N GLY A 55 -17.95 2.73 0.37
CA GLY A 55 -17.30 2.84 -0.94
C GLY A 55 -15.86 3.35 -0.83
N ALA A 56 -15.62 4.40 -0.05
CA ALA A 56 -14.28 4.94 0.20
C ALA A 56 -13.39 3.94 0.94
N LEU A 57 -13.93 3.19 1.90
CA LEU A 57 -13.21 2.13 2.60
C LEU A 57 -12.84 0.98 1.65
N LEU A 58 -13.75 0.58 0.76
CA LEU A 58 -13.47 -0.46 -0.24
C LEU A 58 -12.38 -0.01 -1.22
N MET A 59 -12.47 1.24 -1.69
CA MET A 59 -11.45 1.85 -2.55
C MET A 59 -10.11 1.97 -1.82
N TYR A 60 -10.10 2.36 -0.54
CA TYR A 60 -8.91 2.42 0.29
C TYR A 60 -8.30 1.05 0.52
N LEU A 61 -9.10 0.00 0.71
CA LEU A 61 -8.62 -1.38 0.88
C LEU A 61 -8.09 -1.97 -0.44
N ALA A 62 -8.74 -1.67 -1.57
CA ALA A 62 -8.29 -2.08 -2.89
C ALA A 62 -7.03 -1.32 -3.36
N ASN A 63 -6.91 -0.05 -2.94
CA ASN A 63 -5.78 0.82 -3.23
C ASN A 63 -4.76 0.88 -2.07
N ARG A 64 -4.89 -0.01 -1.07
CA ARG A 64 -3.77 -0.25 -0.17
C ARG A 64 -2.61 -0.62 -1.08
N PRO A 65 -1.44 0.00 -0.93
CA PRO A 65 -0.26 -0.46 -1.63
C PRO A 65 -0.09 -1.90 -1.18
N SER A 66 -0.50 -2.81 -2.05
CA SER A 66 0.02 -4.14 -2.08
C SER A 66 1.51 -3.87 -2.15
N SER A 67 2.21 -4.03 -1.02
CA SER A 67 3.55 -4.58 -1.05
C SER A 67 3.36 -5.93 -1.72
N ALA A 68 3.22 -5.90 -3.05
CA ALA A 68 3.56 -6.99 -3.90
C ALA A 68 5.02 -7.20 -3.57
N GLY A 69 5.26 -8.00 -2.52
CA GLY A 69 6.41 -8.85 -2.51
C GLY A 69 6.27 -9.60 -3.82
N HIS A 70 6.94 -9.09 -4.84
CA HIS A 70 7.27 -9.87 -5.99
C HIS A 70 7.92 -11.11 -5.38
N THR A 71 7.18 -12.22 -5.36
CA THR A 71 7.73 -13.54 -5.12
C THR A 71 8.60 -13.83 -6.33
N HIS A 72 9.75 -13.14 -6.40
CA HIS A 72 10.86 -13.59 -7.20
C HIS A 72 11.31 -14.87 -6.51
N ASN A 73 11.06 -16.00 -7.16
CA ASN A 73 11.60 -17.30 -6.77
C ASN A 73 13.11 -17.32 -7.06
N GLY A 74 13.86 -16.39 -6.48
CA GLY A 74 15.26 -16.15 -6.81
C GLY A 74 15.87 -15.04 -5.95
N PHE A 75 17.19 -15.08 -5.88
CA PHE A 75 17.99 -14.07 -5.18
C PHE A 75 17.93 -12.72 -5.89
N ASP A 76 17.62 -11.67 -5.13
CA ASP A 76 17.65 -10.29 -5.62
C ASP A 76 19.05 -9.71 -5.40
N SER A 77 19.83 -9.67 -6.48
CA SER A 77 21.20 -9.16 -6.47
C SER A 77 21.30 -7.65 -6.27
N SER A 78 20.18 -6.91 -6.30
CA SER A 78 20.15 -5.47 -6.05
C SER A 78 20.13 -5.11 -4.56
N LEU A 79 19.78 -6.06 -3.69
CA LEU A 79 19.83 -5.85 -2.25
C LEU A 79 21.26 -5.59 -1.79
N ARG A 80 21.41 -4.67 -0.83
CA ARG A 80 22.70 -4.25 -0.30
C ARG A 80 22.60 -3.88 1.18
N GLY A 81 23.73 -3.85 1.86
CA GLY A 81 23.84 -3.41 3.25
C GLY A 81 22.86 -4.13 4.15
N GLU A 82 22.09 -3.37 4.92
CA GLU A 82 21.12 -3.90 5.90
C GLU A 82 20.00 -4.72 5.25
N ALA A 83 19.52 -4.35 4.07
CA ALA A 83 18.48 -5.10 3.37
C ALA A 83 19.00 -6.48 2.93
N LEU A 84 20.25 -6.56 2.45
CA LEU A 84 20.90 -7.82 2.13
C LEU A 84 21.13 -8.67 3.39
N ALA A 85 21.57 -8.06 4.49
CA ALA A 85 21.76 -8.76 5.76
C ALA A 85 20.44 -9.33 6.32
N ALA A 86 19.35 -8.60 6.19
CA ALA A 86 18.03 -9.02 6.68
C ALA A 86 17.44 -10.19 5.87
N GLN A 87 17.60 -10.16 4.54
CA GLN A 87 16.97 -11.16 3.67
C GLN A 87 17.87 -12.37 3.37
N TYR A 88 19.18 -12.16 3.27
CA TYR A 88 20.17 -13.18 2.91
C TYR A 88 21.42 -13.07 3.80
N PRO A 89 21.32 -13.42 5.11
CA PRO A 89 22.40 -13.21 6.08
C PRO A 89 23.70 -13.92 5.71
N GLN A 90 23.63 -15.13 5.13
CA GLN A 90 24.81 -15.87 4.70
C GLN A 90 25.50 -15.23 3.48
N VAL A 91 24.72 -14.69 2.53
CA VAL A 91 25.29 -13.96 1.38
C VAL A 91 25.97 -12.68 1.86
N TYR A 92 25.33 -11.98 2.80
CA TYR A 92 25.92 -10.80 3.44
C TYR A 92 27.23 -11.15 4.18
N GLU A 93 27.26 -12.22 4.95
CA GLU A 93 28.45 -12.67 5.69
C GLU A 93 29.65 -12.95 4.78
N VAL A 94 29.43 -13.64 3.66
CA VAL A 94 30.47 -13.88 2.66
C VAL A 94 30.87 -12.57 2.00
N ALA A 95 29.90 -11.80 1.48
CA ALA A 95 30.16 -10.56 0.76
C ALA A 95 30.90 -9.52 1.61
N ALA A 96 30.59 -9.43 2.90
CA ALA A 96 31.22 -8.51 3.83
C ALA A 96 32.74 -8.69 3.97
N GLN A 97 33.28 -9.84 3.53
CA GLN A 97 34.71 -10.15 3.58
C GLN A 97 35.47 -9.66 2.33
N PHE A 98 34.79 -9.19 1.29
CA PHE A 98 35.39 -8.85 0.00
C PHE A 98 35.17 -7.39 -0.38
N ILE A 99 36.13 -6.81 -1.09
CA ILE A 99 35.98 -5.57 -1.84
C ILE A 99 35.40 -5.93 -3.22
N CYS A 100 34.61 -5.04 -3.82
CA CYS A 100 34.05 -5.28 -5.14
C CYS A 100 35.17 -5.52 -6.19
N PRO A 101 35.19 -6.66 -6.91
CA PRO A 101 36.28 -7.03 -7.81
C PRO A 101 36.15 -6.47 -9.23
N CYS A 102 35.25 -5.50 -9.44
CA CYS A 102 35.02 -4.88 -10.75
C CYS A 102 36.20 -4.02 -11.25
N GLY A 103 37.18 -3.72 -10.38
CA GLY A 103 38.40 -2.98 -10.71
C GLY A 103 38.28 -1.45 -10.69
N SER A 104 37.08 -0.88 -10.52
CA SER A 104 36.89 0.58 -10.39
C SER A 104 36.22 1.02 -9.09
N CYS A 105 35.53 0.11 -8.39
CA CYS A 105 34.98 0.37 -7.07
C CYS A 105 35.99 0.01 -5.97
N THR A 106 35.91 0.73 -4.85
CA THR A 106 36.71 0.45 -3.64
C THR A 106 35.83 0.02 -2.46
N ASP A 107 34.52 0.02 -2.65
CA ASP A 107 33.54 -0.34 -1.64
C ASP A 107 33.51 -1.85 -1.36
N GLY A 108 33.01 -2.20 -0.18
CA GLY A 108 32.71 -3.58 0.18
C GLY A 108 31.67 -4.20 -0.75
N LEU A 109 31.83 -5.48 -1.08
CA LEU A 109 30.94 -6.22 -1.97
C LEU A 109 29.49 -6.26 -1.44
N GLU A 110 29.32 -6.20 -0.12
CA GLU A 110 28.04 -6.18 0.57
C GLU A 110 27.25 -4.87 0.39
N VAL A 111 27.93 -3.76 0.10
CA VAL A 111 27.32 -2.41 -0.06
C VAL A 111 27.39 -1.88 -1.48
N CYS A 112 28.37 -2.31 -2.28
CA CYS A 112 28.56 -1.88 -3.66
C CYS A 112 27.36 -2.25 -4.55
N ASP A 113 27.00 -1.37 -5.48
CA ASP A 113 25.86 -1.49 -6.40
C ASP A 113 26.28 -1.33 -7.87
N CYS A 114 27.49 -1.71 -8.23
CA CYS A 114 27.95 -1.60 -9.62
C CYS A 114 27.57 -2.82 -10.47
N ASP A 115 26.93 -2.56 -11.62
CA ASP A 115 26.57 -3.57 -12.62
C ASP A 115 27.62 -3.66 -13.74
N MET A 116 28.88 -3.82 -13.33
CA MET A 116 29.99 -4.03 -14.26
C MET A 116 30.34 -5.51 -14.33
N LYS A 117 31.17 -5.89 -15.31
CA LYS A 117 31.75 -7.23 -15.38
C LYS A 117 32.51 -7.53 -14.08
N ASN A 118 32.23 -8.68 -13.47
CA ASN A 118 32.71 -9.05 -12.13
C ASN A 118 32.31 -8.01 -11.05
N GLY A 119 31.20 -7.31 -11.25
CA GLY A 119 30.62 -6.36 -10.31
C GLY A 119 29.84 -7.02 -9.18
N SER A 120 29.34 -6.18 -8.28
CA SER A 120 28.71 -6.66 -7.04
C SER A 120 27.47 -7.49 -7.28
N PHE A 121 26.66 -7.17 -8.30
CA PHE A 121 25.49 -7.98 -8.64
C PHE A 121 25.88 -9.40 -9.05
N GLN A 122 26.88 -9.53 -9.94
CA GLN A 122 27.31 -10.81 -10.48
C GLN A 122 27.88 -11.70 -9.37
N VAL A 123 28.80 -11.15 -8.56
CA VAL A 123 29.49 -11.92 -7.52
C VAL A 123 28.55 -12.26 -6.37
N ARG A 124 27.63 -11.38 -5.96
CA ARG A 124 26.63 -11.72 -4.92
C ARG A 124 25.66 -12.80 -5.38
N ASN A 125 25.22 -12.76 -6.64
CA ASN A 125 24.40 -13.83 -7.19
C ASN A 125 25.16 -15.15 -7.22
N GLU A 126 26.44 -15.13 -7.58
CA GLU A 126 27.29 -16.31 -7.56
C GLU A 126 27.45 -16.89 -6.14
N ILE A 127 27.71 -16.03 -5.14
CA ILE A 127 27.76 -16.42 -3.72
C ILE A 127 26.45 -17.13 -3.33
N TYR A 128 25.30 -16.55 -3.67
CA TYR A 128 24.00 -17.17 -3.38
C TYR A 128 23.85 -18.56 -4.00
N GLN A 129 24.26 -18.73 -5.27
CA GLN A 129 24.20 -20.03 -5.96
C GLN A 129 25.13 -21.06 -5.30
N LEU A 130 26.36 -20.67 -4.95
CA LEU A 130 27.31 -21.56 -4.27
C LEU A 130 26.82 -21.97 -2.89
N LEU A 131 26.16 -21.08 -2.15
CA LEU A 131 25.58 -21.38 -0.84
C LEU A 131 24.41 -22.37 -0.89
N GLN A 132 23.82 -22.62 -2.07
CA GLN A 132 22.81 -23.69 -2.21
C GLN A 132 23.42 -25.10 -2.09
N VAL A 133 24.73 -25.24 -2.32
CA VAL A 133 25.42 -26.54 -2.42
C VAL A 133 26.66 -26.65 -1.53
N HIS A 134 27.17 -25.53 -1.02
CA HIS A 134 28.40 -25.46 -0.25
C HIS A 134 28.25 -24.62 1.03
N GLU A 135 29.07 -24.94 2.04
CA GLU A 135 29.12 -24.18 3.29
C GLU A 135 29.91 -22.86 3.14
N VAL A 136 29.58 -21.87 3.98
CA VAL A 136 30.19 -20.53 4.01
C VAL A 136 31.73 -20.55 3.91
N PRO A 137 32.48 -21.35 4.70
CA PRO A 137 33.95 -21.38 4.61
C PRO A 137 34.49 -21.76 3.23
N HIS A 138 33.82 -22.72 2.57
CA HIS A 138 34.23 -23.18 1.24
C HIS A 138 33.87 -22.16 0.16
N VAL A 139 32.68 -21.53 0.26
CA VAL A 139 32.28 -20.45 -0.66
C VAL A 139 33.23 -19.26 -0.57
N VAL A 140 33.65 -18.86 0.63
CA VAL A 140 34.66 -17.80 0.82
C VAL A 140 35.96 -18.15 0.10
N ALA A 141 36.45 -19.39 0.22
CA ALA A 141 37.67 -19.82 -0.47
C ALA A 141 37.52 -19.77 -1.99
N LEU A 142 36.42 -20.29 -2.54
CA LEU A 142 36.14 -20.27 -3.98
C LEU A 142 36.05 -18.85 -4.55
N ILE A 143 35.37 -17.94 -3.84
CA ILE A 143 35.25 -16.54 -4.27
C ILE A 143 36.60 -15.82 -4.18
N ALA A 144 37.38 -16.07 -3.12
CA ALA A 144 38.72 -15.51 -2.98
C ALA A 144 39.66 -15.98 -4.10
N GLU A 145 39.59 -17.25 -4.49
CA GLU A 145 40.38 -17.80 -5.59
C GLU A 145 39.97 -17.23 -6.96
N ARG A 146 38.66 -17.10 -7.20
CA ARG A 146 38.13 -16.66 -8.51
C ARG A 146 38.22 -15.16 -8.72
N HIS A 147 37.92 -14.37 -7.69
CA HIS A 147 37.76 -12.92 -7.79
C HIS A 147 38.78 -12.13 -6.98
N GLY A 148 39.47 -12.72 -6.01
CA GLY A 148 40.45 -12.02 -5.17
C GLY A 148 39.83 -10.99 -4.22
N HIS A 149 40.56 -9.89 -3.96
CA HIS A 149 40.06 -8.68 -3.28
C HIS A 149 39.47 -8.87 -1.87
N ARG A 150 40.00 -9.82 -1.10
CA ARG A 150 39.58 -10.01 0.30
C ARG A 150 40.02 -8.82 1.17
N LYS A 151 39.13 -8.31 2.03
CA LYS A 151 39.42 -7.19 2.94
C LYS A 151 40.53 -7.57 3.92
N ALA A 152 41.43 -6.64 4.18
CA ALA A 152 42.44 -6.81 5.22
C ALA A 152 41.74 -6.96 6.59
N GLY A 153 42.04 -8.05 7.30
CA GLY A 153 41.42 -8.35 8.60
C GLY A 153 40.15 -9.21 8.56
N ALA A 154 39.67 -9.61 7.38
CA ALA A 154 38.64 -10.65 7.31
C ALA A 154 39.24 -11.99 7.78
N THR A 155 38.75 -12.55 8.89
CA THR A 155 39.23 -13.82 9.43
C THR A 155 39.13 -14.89 8.34
N SER A 156 40.26 -15.39 7.83
CA SER A 156 40.25 -16.43 6.81
C SER A 156 39.67 -17.69 7.42
N PRO A 157 38.57 -18.25 6.90
CA PRO A 157 38.25 -19.62 7.23
C PRO A 157 39.45 -20.45 6.81
N ALA A 158 39.96 -21.30 7.71
CA ALA A 158 41.01 -22.24 7.36
C ALA A 158 40.52 -23.06 6.16
N PRO A 159 41.32 -23.22 5.09
CA PRO A 159 40.95 -24.04 3.96
C PRO A 159 40.49 -25.43 4.42
N PRO A 160 39.46 -26.03 3.77
CA PRO A 160 38.88 -27.32 4.21
C PRO A 160 39.90 -28.46 4.32
N TRP A 161 41.01 -28.39 3.58
CA TRP A 161 42.08 -29.39 3.56
C TRP A 161 43.06 -29.29 4.74
N GLU A 162 43.01 -28.23 5.54
CA GLU A 162 43.80 -28.11 6.79
C GLU A 162 43.12 -28.80 7.99
N LYS A 163 41.92 -29.37 7.82
CA LYS A 163 41.33 -30.23 8.85
C LYS A 163 42.18 -31.50 9.01
N PRO A 164 42.61 -31.88 10.23
CA PRO A 164 43.36 -33.11 10.44
C PRO A 164 42.54 -34.30 9.91
N GLY A 165 43.00 -34.91 8.81
CA GLY A 165 42.37 -36.07 8.17
C GLY A 165 41.78 -35.87 6.78
N ALA A 166 41.84 -34.66 6.18
CA ALA A 166 41.41 -34.47 4.79
C ALA A 166 42.46 -35.01 3.79
N PRO A 167 42.07 -35.76 2.73
CA PRO A 167 43.00 -36.18 1.70
C PRO A 167 43.49 -34.96 0.89
N SER A 168 44.81 -34.86 0.72
CA SER A 168 45.45 -33.82 -0.08
C SER A 168 45.04 -33.97 -1.56
N PRO A 169 44.66 -32.88 -2.26
CA PRO A 169 44.43 -32.94 -3.69
C PRO A 169 45.75 -33.24 -4.41
N GLN A 170 45.71 -34.20 -5.35
CA GLN A 170 46.82 -34.58 -6.24
C GLN A 170 46.84 -33.72 -7.50
#